data_AF-A0A349FDC8-F1
#
_entry.id   AF-A0A349FDC8-F1
#
_cell.length_a   1.000
_cell.length_b   1.000
_cell.length_c   1.000
_cell.angle_alpha   90.00
_cell.angle_beta   90.00
_cell.angle_gamma   90.00
#
_symmetry.space_group_name_H-M   'P 1'
#
loop_
_entity.id
_entity.type
_entity.pdbx_description
1 polymer ?
#
loop_
_entity_poly.entity_id
_entity_poly.type
_entity_poly.pdbx_seq_one_letter_code
_entity_poly.pdbx_strand_id
1 'polypeptide(L)'
;MDWIYSLGLFLGSLIANTLASLSGGGAGLLQFPLLLFFGLPFSIALATHKVASVALGLGAAATHLKQKSFTLQEAVYITLVGCVGVVMGANLILKIPADLAERLLGVMILALGIYSHFKKQLGQSVNPINRNWQGWIIGSLALVFIGIINGSLTAGSGLLVTLFLVRWFGYSYKQAVALTMICVGLFWNGIGGIAVVQAGASIYWAWLPILLAASFLGGA
;
A
#
# COMPACT_ATOMS: atom_id res chain seq x y z
N MET A 1 18.32 20.22 5.77
CA MET A 1 17.66 19.29 6.70
C MET A 1 18.74 18.80 7.63
N ASP A 2 18.57 18.96 8.94
CA ASP A 2 19.62 18.56 9.89
C ASP A 2 19.81 17.04 9.87
N TRP A 3 21.04 16.59 10.12
CA TRP A 3 21.42 15.17 10.05
C TRP A 3 20.52 14.26 10.89
N ILE A 4 20.02 14.75 12.03
CA ILE A 4 19.10 14.04 12.92
C ILE A 4 17.77 13.76 12.23
N TYR A 5 17.19 14.74 11.53
CA TYR A 5 15.93 14.55 10.81
C TYR A 5 16.10 13.60 9.63
N SER A 6 17.19 13.72 8.88
CA SER A 6 17.50 12.81 7.76
C SER A 6 17.67 11.36 8.24
N LEU A 7 18.36 11.16 9.36
CA LEU A 7 18.55 9.83 9.96
C LEU A 7 17.23 9.27 10.50
N GLY A 8 16.43 10.08 11.20
CA GLY A 8 15.12 9.67 11.68
C GLY A 8 14.16 9.29 10.55
N LEU A 9 14.18 10.06 9.46
CA LEU A 9 13.39 9.76 8.26
C LEU A 9 13.83 8.45 7.62
N PHE A 10 15.14 8.22 7.47
CA PHE A 10 15.68 7.00 6.92
C PHE A 10 15.30 5.78 7.77
N LEU A 11 15.61 5.80 9.07
CA LEU A 11 15.36 4.68 9.97
C LEU A 11 13.87 4.39 10.14
N GLY A 12 13.06 5.42 10.35
CA GLY A 12 11.61 5.27 10.48
C GLY A 12 10.97 4.73 9.19
N SER A 13 11.41 5.23 8.03
CA SER A 13 10.96 4.70 6.74
C SER A 13 11.44 3.26 6.54
N LEU A 14 12.70 2.95 6.85
CA LEU A 14 13.24 1.59 6.70
C LEU A 14 12.44 0.59 7.53
N ILE A 15 12.22 0.88 8.81
CA ILE A 15 11.41 0.05 9.72
C ILE A 15 9.99 -0.13 9.16
N ALA A 16 9.35 0.97 8.73
CA ALA A 16 8.01 0.92 8.17
C ALA A 16 7.92 0.01 6.94
N ASN A 17 8.90 0.11 6.03
CA ASN A 17 8.93 -0.66 4.79
C ASN A 17 9.32 -2.13 5.02
N THR A 18 10.20 -2.42 5.97
CA THR A 18 10.51 -3.80 6.39
C THR A 18 9.30 -4.48 7.01
N LEU A 19 8.59 -3.83 7.92
CA LEU A 19 7.35 -4.39 8.47
C LEU A 19 6.29 -4.57 7.37
N ALA A 20 6.30 -3.68 6.37
CA ALA A 20 5.39 -3.78 5.25
C ALA A 20 5.69 -4.98 4.35
N SER A 21 6.94 -5.22 3.99
CA SER A 21 7.35 -6.36 3.15
C SER A 21 6.97 -7.69 3.81
N LEU A 22 7.17 -7.80 5.13
CA LEU A 22 6.79 -8.98 5.91
C LEU A 22 5.28 -9.22 5.96
N SER A 23 4.49 -8.14 6.08
CA SER A 23 3.04 -8.24 6.25
C SER A 23 2.23 -8.18 4.95
N GLY A 24 2.89 -8.00 3.81
CA GLY A 24 2.24 -7.84 2.51
C GLY A 24 1.62 -6.46 2.31
N GLY A 25 2.14 -5.42 2.96
CA GLY A 25 1.74 -4.04 2.77
C GLY A 25 1.75 -3.26 4.08
N GLY A 26 1.16 -2.07 4.11
CA GLY A 26 1.09 -1.30 5.35
C GLY A 26 2.30 -0.39 5.60
N ALA A 27 3.17 -0.15 4.61
CA ALA A 27 4.17 0.91 4.70
C ALA A 27 3.52 2.26 5.03
N GLY A 28 2.37 2.55 4.42
CA GLY A 28 1.57 3.72 4.74
C GLY A 28 0.95 3.74 6.14
N LEU A 29 0.95 2.64 6.90
CA LEU A 29 0.51 2.66 8.31
C LEU A 29 1.52 3.37 9.22
N LEU A 30 2.80 3.42 8.82
CA LEU A 30 3.89 3.96 9.63
C LEU A 30 4.65 5.09 8.91
N GLN A 31 5.08 4.87 7.67
CA GLN A 31 5.84 5.86 6.91
C GLN A 31 5.00 7.09 6.60
N PHE A 32 3.71 6.93 6.24
CA PHE A 32 2.88 8.08 5.90
C PHE A 32 2.60 8.98 7.14
N PRO A 33 2.19 8.45 8.31
CA PRO A 33 2.15 9.23 9.54
C PRO A 33 3.49 9.85 9.94
N LEU A 34 4.62 9.17 9.69
CA LEU A 34 5.95 9.74 9.95
C LEU A 34 6.19 11.01 9.13
N LEU A 35 5.77 11.04 7.85
CA LEU A 35 5.87 12.23 7.00
C LEU A 35 5.02 13.39 7.53
N LEU A 36 3.78 13.10 7.96
CA LEU A 36 2.90 14.09 8.57
C LEU A 36 3.48 14.62 9.88
N PHE A 37 4.00 13.72 10.71
CA PHE A 37 4.63 14.06 11.99
C PHE A 37 5.86 14.95 11.81
N PHE A 38 6.62 14.79 10.72
CA PHE A 38 7.73 15.67 10.38
C PHE A 38 7.29 16.97 9.66
N GLY A 39 5.99 17.22 9.58
CA GLY A 39 5.43 18.51 9.18
C GLY A 39 5.07 18.64 7.70
N LEU A 40 5.07 17.55 6.91
CA LEU A 40 4.56 17.63 5.56
C LEU A 40 3.03 17.76 5.56
N PRO A 41 2.45 18.69 4.78
CA PRO A 41 1.01 18.75 4.58
C PRO A 41 0.47 17.44 4.01
N PHE A 42 -0.78 17.08 4.36
CA PHE A 42 -1.37 15.79 4.01
C PHE A 42 -1.21 15.38 2.53
N SER A 43 -1.57 16.28 1.60
CA SER A 43 -1.50 15.99 0.16
C SER A 43 -0.07 15.80 -0.33
N ILE A 44 0.88 16.57 0.20
CA ILE A 44 2.31 16.48 -0.14
C ILE A 44 2.91 15.19 0.41
N ALA A 45 2.59 14.85 1.66
CA ALA A 45 3.01 13.62 2.30
C ALA A 45 2.43 12.39 1.56
N LEU A 46 1.16 12.45 1.13
CA LEU A 46 0.52 11.40 0.35
C LEU A 46 1.26 11.17 -0.98
N ALA A 47 1.45 12.23 -1.77
CA ALA A 47 2.14 12.15 -3.06
C ALA A 47 3.57 11.60 -2.88
N THR A 48 4.32 12.14 -1.92
CA THR A 48 5.70 11.74 -1.62
C THR A 48 5.78 10.27 -1.20
N HIS A 49 4.87 9.83 -0.32
CA HIS A 49 4.82 8.45 0.14
C HIS A 49 4.45 7.48 -0.98
N LYS A 50 3.52 7.83 -1.88
CA LYS A 50 3.14 6.95 -3.00
C LYS A 50 4.32 6.73 -3.93
N VAL A 51 5.08 7.77 -4.26
CA VAL A 51 6.30 7.63 -5.07
C VAL A 51 7.35 6.78 -4.35
N ALA A 52 7.58 7.02 -3.04
CA ALA A 52 8.51 6.20 -2.26
C ALA A 52 8.09 4.70 -2.22
N SER A 53 6.80 4.42 -2.11
CA SER A 53 6.26 3.05 -2.03
C SER A 53 6.44 2.25 -3.31
N VAL A 54 6.63 2.90 -4.46
CA VAL A 54 7.03 2.23 -5.71
C VAL A 54 8.35 1.48 -5.52
N ALA A 55 9.31 2.09 -4.80
CA ALA A 55 10.61 1.46 -4.52
C ALA A 55 10.49 0.25 -3.59
N LEU A 56 9.54 0.26 -2.64
CA LEU A 56 9.19 -0.94 -1.86
C LEU A 56 8.71 -2.07 -2.77
N GLY A 57 7.79 -1.76 -3.69
CA GLY A 57 7.30 -2.73 -4.68
C GLY A 57 8.41 -3.30 -5.55
N LEU A 58 9.38 -2.48 -5.98
CA LEU A 58 10.56 -2.93 -6.73
C LEU A 58 11.47 -3.83 -5.91
N GLY A 59 11.79 -3.46 -4.67
CA GLY A 59 12.61 -4.29 -3.77
C GLY A 59 11.98 -5.66 -3.53
N ALA A 60 10.69 -5.66 -3.19
CA ALA A 60 9.94 -6.89 -2.95
C ALA A 60 9.76 -7.74 -4.22
N ALA A 61 9.56 -7.12 -5.39
CA ALA A 61 9.50 -7.83 -6.67
C ALA A 61 10.81 -8.59 -6.96
N ALA A 62 11.97 -8.00 -6.66
CA ALA A 62 13.27 -8.64 -6.84
C ALA A 62 13.40 -9.94 -6.02
N THR A 63 12.79 -9.98 -4.83
CA THR A 63 12.83 -11.12 -3.90
C THR A 63 11.74 -12.16 -4.20
N HIS A 64 10.54 -11.75 -4.61
CA HIS A 64 9.38 -12.63 -4.76
C HIS A 64 9.15 -13.19 -6.18
N LEU A 65 9.54 -12.48 -7.24
CA LEU A 65 9.30 -12.94 -8.63
C LEU A 65 10.00 -14.28 -8.93
N LYS A 66 11.10 -14.57 -8.26
CA LYS A 66 11.85 -15.84 -8.41
C LYS A 66 11.09 -17.06 -7.86
N GLN A 67 10.09 -16.84 -7.01
CA GLN A 67 9.42 -17.90 -6.26
C GLN A 67 8.20 -18.50 -7.00
N LYS A 68 7.80 -17.94 -8.16
CA LYS A 68 6.67 -18.39 -9.01
C LYS A 68 5.40 -18.75 -8.22
N SER A 69 5.06 -17.95 -7.21
CA SER A 69 3.99 -18.27 -6.26
C SER A 69 2.59 -17.92 -6.79
N PHE A 70 2.48 -17.08 -7.81
CA PHE A 70 1.22 -16.62 -8.39
C PHE A 70 1.31 -16.59 -9.93
N THR A 71 0.17 -16.49 -10.61
CA THR A 71 0.07 -16.42 -12.07
C THR A 71 -0.01 -14.97 -12.56
N LEU A 72 0.47 -14.72 -13.79
CA LEU A 72 0.37 -13.39 -14.40
C LEU A 72 -1.08 -12.92 -14.53
N GLN A 73 -2.02 -13.83 -14.77
CA GLN A 73 -3.45 -13.52 -14.88
C GLN A 73 -4.00 -12.93 -13.58
N GLU A 74 -3.64 -13.50 -12.42
CA GLU A 74 -4.05 -13.00 -11.11
C GLU A 74 -3.47 -11.60 -10.85
N ALA A 75 -2.19 -11.39 -11.18
CA ALA A 75 -1.55 -10.09 -11.02
C ALA A 75 -2.19 -9.01 -11.92
N VAL A 76 -2.44 -9.33 -13.19
CA VAL A 76 -3.09 -8.42 -14.14
C VAL A 76 -4.50 -8.09 -13.68
N TYR A 77 -5.28 -9.08 -13.23
CA TYR A 77 -6.62 -8.85 -12.70
C TYR A 77 -6.61 -7.89 -11.50
N ILE A 78 -5.78 -8.16 -10.48
CA ILE A 78 -5.71 -7.31 -9.28
C ILE A 78 -5.26 -5.90 -9.65
N THR A 79 -4.23 -5.78 -10.49
CA THR A 79 -3.72 -4.48 -10.95
C THR A 79 -4.82 -3.70 -11.66
N LEU A 80 -5.40 -4.23 -12.73
CA LEU A 80 -6.35 -3.49 -13.57
C LEU A 80 -7.61 -3.07 -12.80
N VAL A 81 -8.20 -4.00 -12.05
CA VAL A 81 -9.44 -3.73 -11.32
C VAL A 81 -9.23 -2.69 -10.23
N GLY A 82 -8.20 -2.84 -9.40
CA GLY A 82 -7.99 -1.89 -8.32
C GLY A 82 -7.46 -0.54 -8.79
N CYS A 83 -6.76 -0.47 -9.93
CA CYS A 83 -6.31 0.80 -10.51
C CYS A 83 -7.48 1.76 -10.80
N VAL A 84 -8.65 1.24 -11.18
CA VAL A 84 -9.88 2.05 -11.31
C VAL A 84 -10.19 2.75 -9.99
N GLY A 85 -10.21 2.00 -8.89
CA GLY A 85 -10.42 2.55 -7.56
C GLY A 85 -9.34 3.53 -7.14
N VAL A 86 -8.07 3.23 -7.40
CA VAL A 86 -6.92 4.09 -7.07
C VAL A 86 -7.06 5.47 -7.71
N VAL A 87 -7.38 5.53 -9.00
CA VAL A 87 -7.57 6.81 -9.69
C VAL A 87 -8.75 7.57 -9.12
N MET A 88 -9.87 6.89 -8.82
CA MET A 88 -11.03 7.52 -8.18
C MET A 88 -10.67 8.08 -6.79
N GLY A 89 -9.99 7.30 -5.96
CA GLY A 89 -9.57 7.70 -4.61
C GLY A 89 -8.60 8.87 -4.61
N ALA A 90 -7.63 8.88 -5.54
CA ALA A 90 -6.66 9.96 -5.70
C ALA A 90 -7.33 11.31 -6.02
N ASN A 91 -8.36 11.29 -6.87
CA ASN A 91 -9.12 12.50 -7.21
C ASN A 91 -10.10 12.92 -6.10
N LEU A 92 -10.61 11.96 -5.32
CA LEU A 92 -11.53 12.23 -4.22
C LEU A 92 -10.83 12.90 -3.04
N ILE A 93 -9.65 12.40 -2.65
CA ILE A 93 -8.99 12.82 -1.40
C ILE A 93 -8.58 14.29 -1.39
N LEU A 94 -8.22 14.86 -2.54
CA LEU A 94 -7.87 16.28 -2.63
C LEU A 94 -9.07 17.22 -2.51
N LYS A 95 -10.30 16.69 -2.53
CA LYS A 95 -11.54 17.44 -2.26
C LYS A 95 -11.95 17.36 -0.79
N ILE A 96 -11.29 16.53 0.01
CA ILE A 96 -11.57 16.34 1.43
C ILE A 96 -10.66 17.29 2.23
N PRO A 97 -11.19 18.01 3.23
CA PRO A 97 -10.37 18.83 4.12
C PRO A 97 -9.27 18.00 4.79
N ALA A 98 -8.05 18.56 4.87
CA ALA A 98 -6.88 17.85 5.40
C ALA A 98 -7.12 17.28 6.81
N ASP A 99 -7.71 18.05 7.72
CA ASP A 99 -8.02 17.61 9.08
C ASP A 99 -8.93 16.37 9.12
N LEU A 100 -9.89 16.31 8.19
CA LEU A 100 -10.79 15.15 8.09
C LEU A 100 -10.04 13.95 7.50
N ALA A 101 -9.22 14.17 6.47
CA ALA A 101 -8.39 13.12 5.87
C ALA A 101 -7.41 12.50 6.88
N GLU A 102 -6.77 13.33 7.73
CA GLU A 102 -5.90 12.89 8.81
C GLU A 102 -6.63 12.07 9.87
N ARG A 103 -7.84 12.49 10.27
CA ARG A 103 -8.68 11.71 11.21
C ARG A 103 -9.08 10.36 10.62
N LEU A 104 -9.49 10.33 9.35
CA LEU A 104 -9.84 9.09 8.65
C LEU A 104 -8.63 8.15 8.53
N LEU A 105 -7.45 8.70 8.25
CA LEU A 105 -6.18 7.99 8.25
C LEU A 105 -5.92 7.35 9.64
N GLY A 106 -6.03 8.13 10.71
CA GLY A 106 -5.84 7.65 12.09
C GLY A 106 -6.81 6.52 12.47
N VAL A 107 -8.09 6.68 12.16
CA VAL A 107 -9.12 5.64 12.38
C VAL A 107 -8.78 4.36 11.62
N MET A 108 -8.35 4.47 10.36
CA MET A 108 -8.00 3.31 9.55
C MET A 108 -6.77 2.57 10.09
N ILE A 109 -5.75 3.31 10.56
CA ILE A 109 -4.56 2.72 11.18
C ILE A 109 -4.95 1.95 12.44
N LEU A 110 -5.76 2.55 13.32
CA LEU A 110 -6.23 1.90 14.55
C LEU A 110 -7.06 0.66 14.25
N ALA A 111 -8.03 0.76 13.34
CA ALA A 111 -8.88 -0.36 12.96
C ALA A 111 -8.05 -1.55 12.42
N LEU A 112 -7.08 -1.28 11.55
CA LEU A 112 -6.20 -2.31 10.99
C LEU A 112 -5.23 -2.90 12.02
N GLY A 113 -4.70 -2.06 12.92
CA GLY A 113 -3.84 -2.51 14.01
C GLY A 113 -4.58 -3.46 14.96
N ILE A 114 -5.78 -3.06 15.41
CA ILE A 114 -6.65 -3.87 16.26
C ILE A 114 -6.99 -5.19 15.56
N TYR A 115 -7.44 -5.11 14.31
CA TYR A 115 -7.81 -6.30 13.54
C TYR A 115 -6.66 -7.30 13.41
N SER A 116 -5.46 -6.80 13.08
CA SER A 116 -4.27 -7.62 12.90
C SER A 116 -3.82 -8.26 14.22
N HIS A 117 -3.95 -7.55 15.34
CA HIS A 117 -3.64 -8.10 16.67
C HIS A 117 -4.49 -9.33 17.02
N PHE A 118 -5.79 -9.28 16.73
CA PHE A 118 -6.72 -10.36 17.08
C PHE A 118 -6.71 -11.55 16.09
N LYS A 119 -6.20 -11.39 14.86
CA LYS A 119 -6.28 -12.42 13.80
C LYS A 119 -4.91 -13.03 13.46
N LYS A 120 -4.30 -13.74 14.41
CA LYS A 120 -2.94 -14.31 14.31
C LYS A 120 -2.79 -15.54 13.39
N GLN A 121 -3.88 -16.23 13.03
CA GLN A 121 -3.84 -17.50 12.28
C GLN A 121 -4.18 -17.36 10.79
N LEU A 122 -3.93 -16.19 10.20
CA LEU A 122 -4.35 -15.90 8.84
C LEU A 122 -3.47 -16.57 7.77
N GLY A 123 -4.12 -17.25 6.81
CA GLY A 123 -3.45 -17.80 5.63
C GLY A 123 -2.48 -18.96 5.91
N GLN A 124 -2.64 -19.63 7.06
CA GLN A 124 -1.86 -20.82 7.42
C GLN A 124 -2.31 -22.09 6.68
N SER A 125 -3.58 -22.15 6.23
CA SER A 125 -4.10 -23.20 5.36
C SER A 125 -4.51 -22.62 4.01
N VAL A 126 -4.18 -23.34 2.93
CA VAL A 126 -4.54 -22.96 1.55
C VAL A 126 -5.78 -23.72 1.16
N ASN A 127 -6.91 -23.01 1.10
CA ASN A 127 -8.19 -23.58 0.66
C ASN A 127 -8.79 -22.63 -0.38
N PRO A 128 -8.64 -22.91 -1.70
CA PRO A 128 -9.20 -22.07 -2.74
C PRO A 128 -10.71 -21.90 -2.58
N ILE A 129 -11.16 -20.65 -2.42
CA ILE A 129 -12.57 -20.28 -2.24
C ILE A 129 -12.91 -19.13 -3.18
N ASN A 130 -14.17 -19.01 -3.59
CA ASN A 130 -14.66 -17.94 -4.46
C ASN A 130 -13.84 -17.67 -5.74
N ARG A 131 -13.25 -18.72 -6.33
CA ARG A 131 -12.50 -18.65 -7.62
C ARG A 131 -13.36 -19.02 -8.83
N ASN A 132 -14.68 -19.06 -8.68
CA ASN A 132 -15.64 -19.15 -9.77
C ASN A 132 -15.91 -17.75 -10.36
N TRP A 133 -16.59 -17.68 -11.50
CA TRP A 133 -16.83 -16.40 -12.20
C TRP A 133 -17.53 -15.35 -11.31
N GLN A 134 -18.48 -15.77 -10.47
CA GLN A 134 -19.18 -14.88 -9.52
C GLN A 134 -18.24 -14.32 -8.45
N GLY A 135 -17.38 -15.17 -7.90
CA GLY A 135 -16.41 -14.77 -6.88
C GLY A 135 -15.38 -13.77 -7.39
N TRP A 136 -14.96 -13.87 -8.66
CA TRP A 136 -14.14 -12.86 -9.32
C TRP A 136 -14.88 -11.55 -9.54
N ILE A 137 -16.16 -11.56 -9.95
CA ILE A 137 -16.96 -10.33 -10.11
C ILE A 137 -17.17 -9.62 -8.77
N ILE A 138 -17.61 -10.35 -7.74
CA ILE A 138 -17.79 -9.76 -6.40
C ILE A 138 -16.45 -9.28 -5.85
N GLY A 139 -15.39 -10.07 -6.06
CA GLY A 139 -14.06 -9.68 -5.67
C GLY A 139 -13.57 -8.42 -6.39
N SER A 140 -14.09 -8.13 -7.59
CA SER A 140 -13.74 -6.91 -8.31
C SER A 140 -14.28 -5.67 -7.61
N LEU A 141 -15.52 -5.72 -7.12
CA LEU A 141 -16.12 -4.63 -6.35
C LEU A 141 -15.32 -4.33 -5.08
N ALA A 142 -14.91 -5.38 -4.37
CA ALA A 142 -14.07 -5.24 -3.18
C ALA A 142 -12.69 -4.65 -3.51
N LEU A 143 -12.04 -5.09 -4.60
CA LEU A 143 -10.75 -4.54 -5.04
C LEU A 143 -10.85 -3.09 -5.49
N VAL A 144 -11.93 -2.69 -6.17
CA VAL A 144 -12.17 -1.28 -6.50
C VAL A 144 -12.30 -0.46 -5.21
N PHE A 145 -13.06 -0.93 -4.23
CA PHE A 145 -13.22 -0.23 -2.95
C PHE A 145 -11.90 -0.09 -2.18
N ILE A 146 -11.12 -1.18 -2.09
CA ILE A 146 -9.77 -1.13 -1.49
C ILE A 146 -8.84 -0.23 -2.33
N GLY A 147 -9.01 -0.21 -3.65
CA GLY A 147 -8.34 0.71 -4.56
C GLY A 147 -8.64 2.17 -4.24
N ILE A 148 -9.90 2.52 -3.99
CA ILE A 148 -10.30 3.88 -3.56
C ILE A 148 -9.59 4.25 -2.27
N ILE A 149 -9.51 3.33 -1.30
CA ILE A 149 -8.75 3.54 -0.06
C ILE A 149 -7.26 3.74 -0.35
N ASN A 150 -6.67 2.95 -1.25
CA ASN A 150 -5.26 3.11 -1.66
C ASN A 150 -4.99 4.46 -2.34
N GLY A 151 -5.85 4.87 -3.26
CA GLY A 151 -5.72 6.13 -3.98
C GLY A 151 -5.86 7.34 -3.07
N SER A 152 -6.72 7.24 -2.05
CA SER A 152 -7.03 8.33 -1.12
C SER A 152 -6.06 8.38 0.07
N LEU A 153 -6.31 7.54 1.08
CA LEU A 153 -5.57 7.55 2.34
C LEU A 153 -4.27 6.76 2.26
N THR A 154 -4.18 5.80 1.32
CA THR A 154 -3.04 4.91 1.03
C THR A 154 -2.64 3.95 2.17
N ALA A 155 -2.83 4.32 3.43
CA ALA A 155 -2.37 3.60 4.59
C ALA A 155 -3.07 2.25 4.73
N GLY A 156 -2.29 1.20 5.01
CA GLY A 156 -2.83 -0.14 5.23
C GLY A 156 -3.50 -0.81 4.03
N SER A 157 -3.64 -0.14 2.88
CA SER A 157 -4.31 -0.69 1.70
C SER A 157 -3.65 -1.95 1.14
N GLY A 158 -2.31 -2.02 1.14
CA GLY A 158 -1.62 -3.27 0.82
C GLY A 158 -1.97 -4.39 1.80
N LEU A 159 -1.95 -4.12 3.11
CA LEU A 159 -2.38 -5.10 4.11
C LEU A 159 -3.86 -5.51 3.89
N LEU A 160 -4.75 -4.57 3.55
CA LEU A 160 -6.14 -4.88 3.19
C LEU A 160 -6.23 -5.81 1.98
N VAL A 161 -5.48 -5.55 0.90
CA VAL A 161 -5.44 -6.45 -0.27
C VAL A 161 -4.91 -7.82 0.13
N THR A 162 -3.81 -7.90 0.88
CA THR A 162 -3.26 -9.19 1.35
C THR A 162 -4.28 -9.98 2.18
N LEU A 163 -4.94 -9.32 3.13
CA LEU A 163 -5.98 -9.92 3.96
C LEU A 163 -7.20 -10.36 3.14
N PHE A 164 -7.59 -9.55 2.17
CA PHE A 164 -8.69 -9.82 1.26
C PHE A 164 -8.38 -11.03 0.37
N LEU A 165 -7.20 -11.10 -0.24
CA LEU A 165 -6.78 -12.22 -1.08
C LEU A 165 -6.77 -13.54 -0.28
N VAL A 166 -6.26 -13.51 0.95
CA VAL A 166 -6.27 -14.68 1.84
C VAL A 166 -7.71 -15.10 2.18
N ARG A 167 -8.57 -14.16 2.57
CA ARG A 167 -9.93 -14.49 3.06
C ARG A 167 -10.97 -14.72 1.99
N TRP A 168 -10.86 -14.06 0.85
CA TRP A 168 -11.86 -14.14 -0.21
C TRP A 168 -11.50 -15.22 -1.21
N PHE A 169 -10.25 -15.26 -1.67
CA PHE A 169 -9.79 -16.19 -2.69
C PHE A 169 -9.03 -17.40 -2.12
N GLY A 170 -8.78 -17.43 -0.81
CA GLY A 170 -8.11 -18.55 -0.17
C GLY A 170 -6.63 -18.71 -0.54
N TYR A 171 -5.95 -17.62 -0.93
CA TYR A 171 -4.52 -17.64 -1.19
C TYR A 171 -3.73 -17.96 0.09
N SER A 172 -2.56 -18.59 -0.06
CA SER A 172 -1.61 -18.65 1.04
C SER A 172 -1.14 -17.24 1.40
N TYR A 173 -0.74 -17.02 2.66
CA TYR A 173 -0.23 -15.70 3.06
C TYR A 173 0.95 -15.26 2.19
N LYS A 174 1.87 -16.18 1.88
CA LYS A 174 3.03 -15.93 1.00
C LYS A 174 2.63 -15.52 -0.41
N GLN A 175 1.59 -16.14 -0.98
CA GLN A 175 1.06 -15.78 -2.29
C GLN A 175 0.42 -14.39 -2.27
N ALA A 176 -0.41 -14.11 -1.27
CA ALA A 176 -1.08 -12.82 -1.13
C ALA A 176 -0.07 -11.67 -0.94
N VAL A 177 0.95 -11.86 -0.09
CA VAL A 177 2.05 -10.91 0.09
C VAL A 177 2.74 -10.61 -1.24
N ALA A 178 3.12 -11.64 -2.01
CA ALA A 178 3.79 -11.48 -3.29
C ALA A 178 2.94 -10.71 -4.32
N LEU A 179 1.65 -11.10 -4.45
CA LEU A 179 0.71 -10.40 -5.32
C LEU A 179 0.55 -8.94 -4.92
N THR A 180 0.39 -8.66 -3.62
CA THR A 180 0.20 -7.30 -3.14
C THR A 180 1.43 -6.43 -3.33
N MET A 181 2.63 -6.95 -3.07
CA MET A 181 3.87 -6.18 -3.25
C MET A 181 4.05 -5.71 -4.69
N ILE A 182 3.68 -6.56 -5.65
CA ILE A 182 3.76 -6.23 -7.06
C ILE A 182 2.57 -5.36 -7.47
N CYS A 183 1.34 -5.81 -7.26
CA CYS A 183 0.16 -5.10 -7.75
C CYS A 183 -0.03 -3.76 -7.04
N VAL A 184 0.02 -3.76 -5.71
CA VAL A 184 -0.24 -2.55 -4.91
C VAL A 184 1.04 -1.74 -4.72
N GLY A 185 2.12 -2.40 -4.29
CA GLY A 185 3.39 -1.75 -3.99
C GLY A 185 3.96 -1.02 -5.21
N LEU A 186 4.01 -1.69 -6.36
CA LEU A 186 4.52 -1.11 -7.60
C LEU A 186 3.44 -0.37 -8.41
N PHE A 187 2.43 -1.09 -8.90
CA PHE A 187 1.52 -0.53 -9.91
C PHE A 187 0.51 0.46 -9.35
N TRP A 188 -0.22 0.11 -8.29
CA TRP A 188 -1.24 1.01 -7.72
C TRP A 188 -0.60 2.26 -7.12
N ASN A 189 0.53 2.15 -6.43
CA ASN A 189 1.22 3.33 -5.91
C ASN A 189 1.82 4.20 -7.02
N GLY A 190 2.35 3.61 -8.10
CA GLY A 190 2.83 4.37 -9.26
C GLY A 190 1.70 5.14 -9.94
N ILE A 191 0.62 4.44 -10.31
CA ILE A 191 -0.55 5.04 -10.97
C ILE A 191 -1.23 6.06 -10.05
N GLY A 192 -1.41 5.72 -8.77
CA GLY A 192 -2.01 6.62 -7.80
C GLY A 192 -1.12 7.83 -7.49
N GLY A 193 0.21 7.68 -7.50
CA GLY A 193 1.14 8.80 -7.38
C GLY A 193 1.00 9.78 -8.53
N ILE A 194 0.94 9.27 -9.77
CA ILE A 194 0.67 10.08 -10.97
C ILE A 194 -0.70 10.77 -10.84
N ALA A 195 -1.75 10.03 -10.47
CA ALA A 195 -3.10 10.56 -10.36
C ALA A 195 -3.22 11.66 -9.28
N VAL A 196 -2.60 11.48 -8.12
CA VAL A 196 -2.60 12.47 -7.04
C VAL A 196 -1.85 13.75 -7.46
N VAL A 197 -0.74 13.61 -8.20
CA VAL A 197 -0.01 14.77 -8.74
C VAL A 197 -0.83 15.51 -9.80
N GLN A 198 -1.45 14.77 -10.73
CA GLN A 198 -2.33 15.36 -11.74
C GLN A 198 -3.55 16.06 -11.13
N ALA A 199 -4.06 15.54 -10.01
CA ALA A 199 -5.15 16.15 -9.28
C ALA A 199 -4.73 17.40 -8.46
N GLY A 200 -3.44 17.72 -8.39
CA GLY A 200 -2.92 19.00 -7.87
C GLY A 200 -1.99 18.90 -6.67
N ALA A 201 -1.63 17.71 -6.19
CA ALA A 201 -0.66 17.57 -5.10
C ALA A 201 0.78 17.71 -5.61
N SER A 202 1.66 18.27 -4.79
CA SER A 202 3.10 18.34 -5.08
C SER A 202 3.88 17.23 -4.38
N ILE A 203 4.98 16.80 -4.99
CA ILE A 203 5.93 15.85 -4.38
C ILE A 203 7.00 16.64 -3.63
N TYR A 204 7.31 16.21 -2.41
CA TYR A 204 8.43 16.77 -1.65
C TYR A 204 9.76 16.12 -2.05
N TRP A 205 10.32 16.61 -3.14
CA TRP A 205 11.51 16.04 -3.79
C TRP A 205 12.74 15.94 -2.87
N ALA A 206 12.91 16.86 -1.93
CA ALA A 206 14.09 16.90 -1.06
C ALA A 206 14.20 15.65 -0.16
N TRP A 207 13.09 15.01 0.20
CA TRP A 207 13.09 13.81 1.05
C TRP A 207 13.05 12.51 0.25
N LEU A 208 12.67 12.60 -1.03
CA LEU A 208 12.40 11.45 -1.86
C LEU A 208 13.60 10.49 -2.00
N PRO A 209 14.86 10.94 -2.17
CA PRO A 209 16.01 10.02 -2.27
C PRO A 209 16.17 9.12 -1.03
N ILE A 210 16.04 9.69 0.17
CA ILE A 210 16.14 8.95 1.43
C ILE A 210 15.01 7.93 1.54
N LEU A 211 13.79 8.36 1.19
CA LEU A 211 12.62 7.49 1.24
C LEU A 211 12.70 6.35 0.22
N LEU A 212 13.15 6.62 -1.01
CA LEU A 212 13.35 5.59 -2.04
C LEU A 212 14.38 4.55 -1.60
N ALA A 213 15.52 4.99 -1.05
CA ALA A 213 16.54 4.09 -0.53
C ALA A 213 16.01 3.22 0.62
N ALA A 214 15.36 3.84 1.61
CA ALA A 214 14.77 3.12 2.74
C ALA A 214 13.65 2.16 2.31
N SER A 215 12.78 2.57 1.38
CA SER A 215 11.68 1.74 0.86
C SER A 215 12.20 0.56 0.06
N PHE A 216 13.19 0.76 -0.81
CA PHE A 216 13.81 -0.32 -1.56
C PHE A 216 14.48 -1.34 -0.63
N LEU A 217 15.31 -0.87 0.31
CA LEU A 217 16.01 -1.73 1.28
C LEU A 217 15.05 -2.45 2.22
N GLY A 218 13.94 -1.82 2.61
CA GLY A 218 12.93 -2.48 3.43
C GLY A 218 12.13 -3.54 2.66
N GLY A 219 12.05 -3.40 1.33
CA GLY A 219 11.35 -4.34 0.45
C GLY A 219 12.17 -5.56 0.03
N ALA A 220 13.48 -5.40 -0.08
CA ALA A 220 14.42 -6.43 -0.56
C ALA A 220 14.64 -7.52 0.50
#